data_AF-A0A7V1GI20-F1
#
_entry.id   AF-A0A7V1GI20-F1
#
_cell.length_a   1.000
_cell.length_b   1.000
_cell.length_c   1.000
_cell.angle_alpha   90.00
_cell.angle_beta   90.00
_cell.angle_gamma   90.00
#
_symmetry.space_group_name_H-M   'P 1'
#
loop_
_entity.id
_entity.type
_entity.pdbx_description
1 polymer ?
#
loop_
_entity_poly.entity_id
_entity_poly.type
_entity_poly.pdbx_seq_one_letter_code
_entity_poly.pdbx_strand_id
1 'polypeptide(L)'
;MKARIFTLRAYTTAIFTLLIGVFVSIELSDWSWFSRSGSLVVINGIILTSHQIIQHMQTLGQYQRKKFSQFRKDWAHEDKHDFIHDDHENRWKSEKYGLYMLILGTLVWGFGDLINYI
;
A
#
# COMPACT_ATOMS: atom_id res chain seq x y z
N MET A 1 12.80 -4.64 6.90
CA MET A 1 12.91 -5.76 5.94
C MET A 1 11.59 -6.54 5.74
N LYS A 2 10.92 -7.01 6.81
CA LYS A 2 9.64 -7.75 6.71
C LYS A 2 8.52 -7.00 5.96
N ALA A 3 8.35 -5.70 6.20
CA ALA A 3 7.35 -4.88 5.51
C ALA A 3 7.56 -4.82 3.98
N ARG A 4 8.81 -4.78 3.53
CA ARG A 4 9.18 -4.75 2.10
C ARG A 4 8.87 -6.06 1.38
N ILE A 5 9.02 -7.18 2.09
CA ILE A 5 8.66 -8.52 1.58
C ILE A 5 7.13 -8.63 1.48
N PHE A 6 6.40 -8.08 2.45
CA PHE A 6 4.94 -8.05 2.42
C PHE A 6 4.39 -7.21 1.26
N THR A 7 4.94 -6.02 1.01
CA THR A 7 4.56 -5.19 -0.13
C THR A 7 4.83 -5.90 -1.45
N LEU A 8 6.02 -6.49 -1.62
CA LEU A 8 6.35 -7.28 -2.81
C LEU A 8 5.38 -8.43 -3.03
N ARG A 9 5.04 -9.19 -1.97
CA ARG A 9 4.07 -10.29 -2.06
C ARG A 9 2.70 -9.79 -2.49
N ALA A 10 2.19 -8.73 -1.88
CA ALA A 10 0.90 -8.13 -2.25
C ALA A 10 0.87 -7.70 -3.73
N TYR A 11 1.94 -7.08 -4.22
CA TYR A 11 2.08 -6.73 -5.64
C TYR A 11 2.11 -7.95 -6.54
N THR A 12 2.89 -8.99 -6.18
CA THR A 12 2.93 -10.22 -6.97
C THR A 12 1.56 -10.88 -7.03
N THR A 13 0.82 -10.92 -5.93
CA THR A 13 -0.56 -11.44 -5.90
C THR A 13 -1.48 -10.62 -6.78
N ALA A 14 -1.40 -9.29 -6.72
CA ALA A 14 -2.21 -8.39 -7.53
C ALA A 14 -1.97 -8.55 -9.03
N ILE A 15 -0.69 -8.60 -9.44
CA ILE A 15 -0.29 -8.82 -10.83
C ILE A 15 -0.82 -10.18 -11.29
N PHE A 16 -0.66 -11.22 -10.47
CA PHE A 16 -1.14 -12.56 -10.80
C PHE A 16 -2.66 -12.59 -10.96
N THR A 17 -3.41 -11.95 -10.06
CA THR A 17 -4.88 -11.86 -10.17
C THR A 17 -5.32 -11.11 -11.40
N LEU A 18 -4.61 -10.05 -11.79
CA LEU A 18 -4.93 -9.25 -12.97
C LEU A 18 -4.61 -10.03 -14.25
N LEU A 19 -3.47 -10.72 -14.30
CA LEU A 19 -3.10 -11.59 -15.42
C LEU A 19 -4.09 -12.74 -15.62
N ILE A 20 -4.53 -13.38 -14.54
CA ILE A 20 -5.59 -14.41 -14.60
C ILE A 20 -6.89 -13.79 -15.12
N GLY A 21 -7.27 -12.61 -14.62
CA GLY A 21 -8.45 -11.89 -15.09
C GLY A 21 -8.43 -11.61 -16.59
N VAL A 22 -7.28 -11.14 -17.12
CA VAL A 22 -7.08 -10.91 -18.56
C VAL A 22 -7.11 -12.22 -19.34
N PHE A 23 -6.42 -13.26 -18.88
CA PHE A 23 -6.38 -14.56 -19.55
C PHE A 23 -7.78 -15.17 -19.69
N VAL A 24 -8.54 -15.19 -18.61
CA VAL A 24 -9.93 -15.67 -18.59
C VAL A 24 -10.83 -14.80 -19.47
N SER A 25 -10.62 -13.48 -19.46
CA SER A 25 -11.38 -12.54 -20.29
C SER A 25 -11.18 -12.78 -21.79
N ILE A 26 -9.97 -13.15 -22.23
CA ILE A 26 -9.67 -13.44 -23.63
C ILE A 26 -10.30 -14.76 -24.05
N GLU A 27 -10.14 -15.82 -23.24
CA GLU A 27 -10.71 -17.15 -23.52
C GLU A 27 -12.24 -17.13 -23.59
N LEU A 28 -12.89 -16.38 -22.69
CA LEU A 28 -14.35 -16.29 -22.63
C LEU A 28 -14.94 -15.18 -23.51
N SER A 29 -14.10 -14.34 -24.13
CA SER A 29 -14.51 -13.12 -24.85
C SER A 29 -15.45 -12.22 -24.03
N ASP A 30 -15.33 -12.26 -22.70
CA ASP A 30 -16.16 -11.51 -21.75
C ASP A 30 -15.27 -10.69 -20.82
N TRP A 31 -15.21 -9.39 -21.09
CA TRP A 31 -14.42 -8.42 -20.32
C TRP A 31 -14.98 -8.12 -18.94
N SER A 32 -16.16 -8.65 -18.58
CA SER A 32 -16.67 -8.62 -17.21
C SER A 32 -15.69 -9.29 -16.23
N TRP A 33 -15.00 -10.36 -16.66
CA TRP A 33 -14.01 -11.04 -15.82
C TRP A 33 -12.77 -10.18 -15.54
N PHE A 34 -12.36 -9.37 -16.51
CA PHE A 34 -11.29 -8.39 -16.31
C PHE A 34 -11.71 -7.33 -15.28
N SER A 35 -12.92 -6.76 -15.40
CA SER A 35 -13.48 -5.85 -14.39
C SER A 35 -13.53 -6.49 -12.98
N ARG A 36 -14.01 -7.73 -12.87
CA ARG A 36 -14.05 -8.45 -11.57
C ARG A 36 -12.67 -8.64 -10.97
N SER A 37 -11.65 -8.91 -11.78
CA SER A 37 -10.27 -9.01 -11.30
C SER A 37 -9.76 -7.68 -10.71
N GLY A 38 -10.21 -6.53 -11.25
CA GLY A 38 -9.94 -5.21 -10.71
C GLY A 38 -10.41 -5.05 -9.25
N SER A 39 -11.58 -5.59 -8.91
CA SER A 39 -12.10 -5.54 -7.53
C SER A 39 -11.19 -6.27 -6.52
N LEU A 40 -10.58 -7.38 -6.94
CA LEU A 40 -9.61 -8.12 -6.12
C LEU A 40 -8.30 -7.33 -5.94
N VAL A 41 -7.88 -6.60 -6.96
CA VAL A 41 -6.72 -5.69 -6.87
C VAL A 41 -7.02 -4.53 -5.91
N VAL A 42 -8.23 -3.98 -5.94
CA VAL A 42 -8.67 -2.94 -4.99
C VAL A 42 -8.61 -3.45 -3.56
N ILE A 43 -9.18 -4.64 -3.28
CA ILE A 43 -9.16 -5.24 -1.93
C ILE A 43 -7.72 -5.41 -1.43
N ASN A 44 -6.83 -5.94 -2.28
CA ASN A 44 -5.42 -6.06 -1.92
C ASN A 44 -4.76 -4.69 -1.66
N GLY A 45 -5.13 -3.65 -2.43
CA GLY A 45 -4.66 -2.28 -2.23
C GLY A 45 -5.13 -1.67 -0.90
N ILE A 46 -6.39 -1.91 -0.51
CA ILE A 46 -6.94 -1.50 0.79
C ILE A 46 -6.18 -2.19 1.92
N ILE A 47 -5.97 -3.52 1.84
CA ILE A 47 -5.25 -4.28 2.87
C ILE A 47 -3.82 -3.75 3.01
N LEU A 48 -3.13 -3.51 1.90
CA LEU A 48 -1.76 -2.99 1.90
C LEU A 48 -1.70 -1.60 2.53
N THR A 49 -2.59 -0.70 2.11
CA THR A 49 -2.65 0.68 2.63
C THR A 49 -2.99 0.69 4.11
N SER A 50 -3.95 -0.14 4.54
CA SER A 50 -4.33 -0.29 5.95
C SER A 50 -3.16 -0.78 6.79
N HIS A 51 -2.41 -1.76 6.30
CA HIS A 51 -1.23 -2.28 7.00
C HIS A 51 -0.16 -1.19 7.18
N GLN A 52 0.11 -0.39 6.14
CA GLN A 52 1.07 0.71 6.19
C GLN A 52 0.64 1.79 7.20
N ILE A 53 -0.64 2.19 7.18
CA ILE A 53 -1.19 3.19 8.12
C ILE A 53 -1.10 2.69 9.56
N ILE A 54 -1.49 1.44 9.83
CA ILE A 54 -1.44 0.86 11.19
C ILE A 54 -0.01 0.83 11.71
N GLN A 55 0.96 0.40 10.90
CA GLN A 55 2.37 0.41 11.29
C GLN A 55 2.88 1.84 11.57
N HIS A 56 2.46 2.80 10.74
CA HIS A 56 2.81 4.21 10.94
C HIS A 56 2.27 4.73 12.27
N MET A 57 0.98 4.50 12.55
CA MET A 57 0.31 4.95 13.77
C MET A 57 0.89 4.31 15.03
N GLN A 58 1.23 3.01 14.98
CA GLN A 58 1.92 2.33 16.09
C GLN A 58 3.30 2.93 16.36
N THR A 59 4.05 3.25 15.32
CA THR A 59 5.37 3.88 15.46
C THR A 59 5.24 5.26 16.12
N LEU A 60 4.30 6.09 15.64
CA LEU A 60 4.02 7.40 16.23
C LEU A 60 3.60 7.29 17.70
N GLY A 61 2.74 6.33 18.04
CA GLY A 61 2.30 6.10 19.41
C GLY A 61 3.45 5.74 20.36
N GLN A 62 4.45 4.99 19.89
CA GLN A 62 5.65 4.68 20.67
C GLN A 62 6.54 5.90 20.90
N TYR A 63 6.75 6.73 19.87
CA TYR A 63 7.47 7.99 20.02
C TYR A 63 6.75 8.96 20.95
N GLN A 64 5.43 9.05 20.85
CA GLN A 64 4.62 9.91 21.70
C GLN A 64 4.65 9.44 23.15
N ARG A 65 4.57 8.13 23.42
CA ARG A 65 4.72 7.56 24.77
C ARG A 65 6.11 7.80 25.36
N LYS A 66 7.19 7.62 24.58
CA LYS A 66 8.55 7.94 25.02
C LYS A 66 8.70 9.43 25.32
N LYS A 67 8.23 10.31 24.44
CA LYS A 67 8.29 11.77 24.65
C LYS A 67 7.56 12.17 25.92
N PHE A 68 6.41 11.56 26.22
CA PHE A 68 5.65 11.83 27.44
C PHE A 68 6.37 11.34 28.72
N SER A 69 7.04 10.18 28.69
CA SER A 69 7.86 9.75 29.84
C SER A 69 9.15 10.56 30.00
N GLN A 70 9.65 11.15 28.91
CA GLN A 70 10.88 11.93 28.87
C GLN A 70 10.68 13.37 29.37
N PHE A 71 9.46 13.90 29.36
CA PHE A 71 9.12 15.16 30.03
C PHE A 71 9.38 15.15 31.56
N ARG A 72 9.63 13.98 32.15
CA ARG A 72 10.01 13.84 33.57
C ARG A 72 11.52 13.72 33.80
N LYS A 73 12.35 13.74 32.74
CA LYS A 73 13.80 13.49 32.83
C LYS A 73 14.58 14.58 32.08
N ASP A 74 15.02 15.58 32.84
CA ASP A 74 16.02 16.62 32.59
C ASP A 74 16.34 17.03 31.13
N TRP A 75 15.93 18.26 30.80
CA TRP A 75 16.15 18.96 29.53
C TRP A 75 17.50 19.68 29.44
N ALA A 76 18.59 19.09 29.92
CA ALA A 76 19.87 19.81 30.06
C ALA A 76 21.05 19.29 29.22
N HIS A 77 20.95 18.22 28.42
CA HIS A 77 22.06 17.79 27.57
C HIS A 77 21.62 17.39 26.15
N GLU A 78 21.87 18.33 25.24
CA GLU A 78 22.62 18.19 23.98
C GLU A 78 22.28 17.12 22.93
N ASP A 79 22.23 17.64 21.69
CA ASP A 79 22.73 17.10 20.44
C ASP A 79 22.16 15.78 19.90
N LYS A 80 21.03 15.88 19.19
CA LYS A 80 20.57 14.85 18.24
C LYS A 80 19.91 15.44 16.99
N HIS A 81 20.58 16.39 16.32
CA HIS A 81 20.04 17.02 15.10
C HIS A 81 20.24 16.21 13.80
N ASP A 82 21.05 15.14 13.77
CA ASP A 82 21.45 14.49 12.51
C ASP A 82 20.77 13.15 12.15
N PHE A 83 19.87 12.59 12.96
CA PHE A 83 19.31 11.24 12.70
C PHE A 83 17.91 11.22 12.05
N ILE A 84 17.33 12.37 11.72
CA ILE A 84 15.91 12.46 11.34
C ILE A 84 15.70 12.55 9.82
N HIS A 85 16.71 12.90 9.03
CA HIS A 85 16.50 13.25 7.62
C HIS A 85 16.37 12.05 6.65
N ASP A 86 17.04 10.92 6.91
CA ASP A 86 17.09 9.83 5.91
C ASP A 86 15.90 8.85 5.95
N ASP A 87 15.15 8.78 7.06
CA ASP A 87 14.06 7.81 7.22
C ASP A 87 12.73 8.29 6.58
N HIS A 88 12.62 9.59 6.30
CA HIS A 88 11.39 10.18 5.74
C HIS A 88 11.21 9.87 4.25
N GLU A 89 12.29 9.85 3.46
CA GLU A 89 12.20 9.74 2.01
C GLU A 89 11.81 8.33 1.54
N ASN A 90 12.40 7.29 2.16
CA ASN A 90 12.07 5.90 1.86
C ASN A 90 10.68 5.50 2.35
N ARG A 91 10.20 6.13 3.45
CA ARG A 91 8.84 5.94 3.97
C ARG A 91 7.77 6.51 3.04
N TRP A 92 7.96 7.74 2.55
CA TRP A 92 7.00 8.37 1.64
C TRP A 92 6.83 7.57 0.34
N LYS A 93 7.94 7.04 -0.21
CA LYS A 93 7.88 6.19 -1.41
C LYS A 93 7.01 4.95 -1.15
N SER A 94 7.10 4.32 0.03
CA SER A 94 6.29 3.15 0.39
C SER A 94 4.78 3.44 0.39
N GLU A 95 4.36 4.60 0.88
CA GLU A 95 2.93 4.99 0.99
C GLU A 95 2.29 5.20 -0.38
N LYS A 96 3.05 5.72 -1.35
CA LYS A 96 2.53 5.96 -2.72
C LYS A 96 2.12 4.65 -3.42
N TYR A 97 2.80 3.55 -3.14
CA TYR A 97 2.56 2.27 -3.82
C TYR A 97 1.15 1.70 -3.55
N GLY A 98 0.69 1.70 -2.29
CA GLY A 98 -0.66 1.24 -1.95
C GLY A 98 -1.75 2.07 -2.65
N LEU A 99 -1.54 3.39 -2.71
CA LEU A 99 -2.45 4.31 -3.39
C LEU A 99 -2.48 4.13 -4.91
N TYR A 100 -1.32 3.92 -5.57
CA TYR A 100 -1.30 3.60 -7.00
C TYR A 100 -2.02 2.30 -7.32
N MET A 101 -1.86 1.29 -6.47
CA MET A 101 -2.53 0.00 -6.62
C MET A 101 -4.06 0.14 -6.49
N LEU A 102 -4.52 0.97 -5.55
CA LEU A 102 -5.93 1.33 -5.40
C LEU A 102 -6.46 2.02 -6.66
N ILE A 103 -5.78 3.06 -7.15
CA ILE A 103 -6.20 3.79 -8.35
C ILE A 103 -6.30 2.85 -9.55
N LEU A 104 -5.24 2.07 -9.82
CA LEU A 104 -5.22 1.12 -10.92
C LEU A 104 -6.33 0.07 -10.78
N GLY A 105 -6.50 -0.52 -9.59
CA GLY A 105 -7.56 -1.47 -9.33
C GLY A 105 -8.95 -0.87 -9.56
N THR A 106 -9.19 0.37 -9.13
CA THR A 106 -10.48 1.04 -9.32
C THR A 106 -10.76 1.37 -10.78
N LEU A 107 -9.73 1.74 -11.55
CA LEU A 107 -9.88 1.97 -12.99
C LEU A 107 -10.22 0.67 -13.71
N VAL A 108 -9.49 -0.42 -13.43
CA VAL A 108 -9.78 -1.73 -14.01
C VAL A 108 -11.16 -2.23 -13.60
N TRP A 109 -11.55 -2.03 -12.34
CA TRP A 109 -12.86 -2.44 -11.86
C TRP A 109 -13.99 -1.65 -12.51
N GLY A 110 -13.88 -0.33 -12.56
CA GLY A 110 -14.94 0.56 -13.07
C GLY A 110 -15.02 0.65 -14.59
N PHE A 111 -13.92 0.38 -15.31
CA PHE A 111 -13.86 0.53 -16.77
C PHE A 111 -13.45 -0.74 -17.52
N GLY A 112 -13.18 -1.84 -16.82
CA GLY A 112 -12.71 -3.07 -17.46
C GLY A 112 -13.75 -3.72 -18.36
N ASP A 113 -15.04 -3.52 -18.08
CA ASP A 113 -16.16 -4.01 -18.88
C ASP A 113 -16.40 -3.20 -20.16
N LEU A 114 -15.98 -1.92 -20.22
CA LEU A 114 -16.09 -1.10 -21.43
C LEU A 114 -15.33 -1.68 -22.62
N ILE A 115 -14.31 -2.50 -22.39
CA ILE A 115 -13.56 -3.18 -23.46
C ILE A 115 -14.48 -4.13 -24.24
N ASN A 116 -15.55 -4.65 -23.61
CA ASN A 116 -16.54 -5.49 -24.29
C ASN A 116 -17.35 -4.76 -25.35
N TYR A 117 -17.35 -3.42 -25.32
CA TYR A 117 -18.13 -2.58 -26.22
C TYR A 117 -17.27 -1.97 -27.35
N ILE A 118 -15.97 -2.29 -27.40
CA ILE A 118 -15.02 -1.88 -28.44
C ILE A 118 -14.79 -3.02 -29.41
#